data_AF-A0A943AD53-F1
#
_entry.id   AF-A0A943AD53-F1
#
_cell.length_a   1.000
_cell.length_b   1.000
_cell.length_c   1.000
_cell.angle_alpha   90.00
_cell.angle_beta   90.00
_cell.angle_gamma   90.00
#
_symmetry.space_group_name_H-M   'P 1'
#
loop_
_entity.id
_entity.type
_entity.pdbx_description
1 polymer ?
#
loop_
_entity_poly.entity_id
_entity_poly.type
_entity_poly.pdbx_seq_one_letter_code
_entity_poly.pdbx_strand_id
1 'polypeptide(L)'
;MVAANEYDKTIWATYEKNHDTKLIKGDICGIVELPISTLPTRIVSLEYKPDSKNTLELYLDGGWQFSFRIYNASTKVESSLKFDIQIIGMPTTIISIDCRWSGEM
;
A
#
# COMPACT_ATOMS: atom_id res chain seq x y z
N MET A 1 -17.63 12.57 10.01
CA MET A 1 -17.82 13.21 8.68
C MET A 1 -17.02 12.39 7.69
N VAL A 2 -17.65 11.80 6.68
CA VAL A 2 -16.96 11.04 5.62
C VAL A 2 -16.75 11.99 4.43
N ALA A 3 -15.55 11.98 3.87
CA ALA A 3 -15.17 12.79 2.70
C ALA A 3 -14.30 11.95 1.76
N ALA A 4 -14.36 12.25 0.47
CA ALA A 4 -13.47 11.68 -0.54
C ALA A 4 -12.44 12.72 -0.97
N ASN A 5 -11.28 12.28 -1.46
CA ASN A 5 -10.29 13.16 -2.09
C ASN A 5 -9.99 12.69 -3.51
N GLU A 6 -9.92 13.63 -4.46
CA GLU A 6 -9.55 13.36 -5.84
C GLU A 6 -8.61 14.45 -6.37
N TYR A 7 -7.46 14.04 -6.88
CA TYR A 7 -6.45 14.92 -7.44
C TYR A 7 -6.75 15.24 -8.91
N ASP A 8 -7.22 14.27 -9.69
CA ASP A 8 -7.45 14.42 -11.12
C ASP A 8 -8.73 15.24 -11.40
N LYS A 9 -8.54 16.41 -12.02
CA LYS A 9 -9.62 17.34 -12.34
C LYS A 9 -10.65 16.77 -13.31
N THR A 10 -10.26 15.80 -14.13
CA THR A 10 -11.15 15.19 -15.13
C THR A 10 -12.23 14.32 -14.49
N ILE A 11 -12.03 13.88 -13.25
CA ILE A 11 -12.93 12.97 -12.53
C ILE A 11 -13.97 13.74 -11.68
N TRP A 12 -13.68 14.98 -11.29
CA TRP A 12 -14.49 15.74 -10.33
C TRP A 12 -15.98 15.83 -10.70
N ALA A 13 -16.29 16.22 -11.94
CA ALA A 13 -17.67 16.37 -12.39
C ALA A 13 -18.44 15.05 -12.40
N THR A 14 -17.76 13.95 -12.77
CA THR A 14 -18.34 12.60 -12.76
C THR A 14 -18.60 12.12 -11.34
N TYR A 15 -17.68 12.38 -10.41
CA TYR A 15 -17.83 12.01 -9.01
C TYR A 15 -19.01 12.75 -8.35
N GLU A 16 -19.04 14.08 -8.50
CA GLU A 16 -20.09 14.94 -7.92
C GLU A 16 -21.49 14.65 -8.47
N LYS A 17 -21.58 14.09 -9.69
CA LYS A 17 -22.86 13.66 -10.28
C LYS A 17 -23.37 12.35 -9.68
N ASN A 18 -22.48 11.44 -9.27
CA ASN A 18 -22.82 10.07 -8.89
C ASN A 18 -22.79 9.83 -7.37
N HIS A 19 -22.27 10.77 -6.59
CA HIS A 19 -22.10 10.63 -5.14
C HIS A 19 -22.42 11.92 -4.38
N ASP A 20 -23.14 11.80 -3.26
CA ASP A 20 -23.46 12.92 -2.37
C ASP A 20 -22.36 13.21 -1.33
N THR A 21 -21.32 12.38 -1.26
CA THR A 21 -20.20 12.55 -0.32
C THR A 21 -19.36 13.77 -0.68
N LYS A 22 -18.99 14.57 0.33
CA LYS A 22 -18.15 15.75 0.14
C LYS A 22 -16.81 15.38 -0.53
N LEU A 23 -16.52 15.99 -1.68
CA LEU A 23 -15.28 15.82 -2.42
C LEU A 23 -14.25 16.91 -2.08
N ILE A 24 -13.06 16.49 -1.66
CA ILE A 24 -11.86 17.30 -1.46
C ILE A 24 -11.06 17.27 -2.75
N LYS A 25 -10.90 18.41 -3.41
CA LYS A 25 -10.28 18.51 -4.74
C LYS A 25 -8.80 18.89 -4.64
N GLY A 26 -7.94 18.21 -5.39
CA GLY A 26 -6.51 18.51 -5.50
C GLY A 26 -5.64 17.76 -4.50
N ASP A 27 -4.41 18.24 -4.31
CA ASP A 27 -3.42 17.60 -3.44
C ASP A 27 -3.87 17.64 -1.98
N ILE A 28 -4.00 16.45 -1.39
CA ILE A 28 -4.40 16.28 0.01
C ILE A 28 -3.42 16.91 0.98
N CYS A 29 -2.12 16.99 0.63
CA CYS A 29 -1.09 17.59 1.47
C CYS A 29 -1.26 19.10 1.64
N GLY A 30 -1.93 19.77 0.68
CA GLY A 30 -2.25 21.20 0.79
C GLY A 30 -3.48 21.50 1.65
N ILE A 31 -4.18 20.46 2.12
CA ILE A 31 -5.50 20.55 2.73
C ILE A 31 -5.49 19.95 4.15
N VAL A 32 -4.67 18.93 4.38
CA VAL A 32 -4.52 18.24 5.67
C VAL A 32 -3.05 18.19 6.04
N GLU A 33 -2.74 18.48 7.32
CA GLU A 33 -1.41 18.24 7.86
C GLU A 33 -1.20 16.74 8.05
N LEU A 34 -0.48 16.13 7.10
CA LEU A 34 -0.06 14.74 7.17
C LEU A 34 1.44 14.68 7.52
N PRO A 35 1.85 13.78 8.43
CA PRO A 35 3.26 13.57 8.69
C PRO A 35 3.95 13.03 7.43
N ILE A 36 5.08 13.64 7.07
CA ILE A 36 5.88 13.17 5.94
C ILE A 36 6.59 11.89 6.36
N SER A 37 6.34 10.80 5.62
CA SER A 37 7.00 9.53 5.90
C SER A 37 8.44 9.54 5.44
N THR A 38 9.35 9.13 6.31
CA THR A 38 10.76 8.97 5.97
C THR A 38 10.94 7.72 5.12
N LEU A 39 11.48 7.88 3.92
CA LEU A 39 11.89 6.75 3.09
C LEU A 39 13.09 6.02 3.72
N PRO A 40 13.21 4.69 3.53
CA PRO A 40 14.35 3.94 4.06
C PRO A 40 15.63 4.35 3.31
N THR A 41 16.75 4.39 4.02
CA THR A 41 18.07 4.70 3.46
C THR A 41 19.04 3.51 3.49
N ARG A 42 18.76 2.49 4.30
CA ARG A 42 19.66 1.36 4.50
C ARG A 42 18.91 0.06 4.77
N ILE A 43 19.41 -1.03 4.19
CA ILE A 43 19.01 -2.39 4.55
C ILE A 43 19.61 -2.75 5.91
N VAL A 44 18.75 -3.11 6.86
CA VAL A 44 19.15 -3.58 8.19
C VAL A 44 19.42 -5.08 8.16
N SER A 45 18.48 -5.85 7.61
CA SER A 45 18.64 -7.29 7.40
C SER A 45 17.79 -7.77 6.23
N LEU A 46 18.23 -8.87 5.63
CA LEU A 46 17.47 -9.64 4.65
C LEU A 46 17.68 -11.11 5.00
N GLU A 47 16.62 -11.76 5.45
CA GLU A 47 16.68 -13.12 5.98
C GLU A 47 15.47 -13.95 5.58
N TYR A 48 15.57 -15.28 5.68
CA TYR A 48 14.39 -16.13 5.52
C TYR A 48 13.46 -15.95 6.71
N LYS A 49 12.17 -15.83 6.42
CA LYS A 49 11.14 -15.90 7.44
C LYS A 49 11.32 -17.23 8.22
N PRO A 50 11.23 -17.22 9.56
CA PRO A 50 11.34 -18.44 10.36
C PRO A 50 10.42 -19.54 9.83
N ASP A 51 10.96 -20.75 9.75
CA ASP A 51 10.27 -21.95 9.24
C ASP A 51 9.77 -21.87 7.78
N SER A 52 10.24 -20.89 7.00
CA SER A 52 9.93 -20.77 5.58
C SER A 52 11.15 -21.01 4.69
N LYS A 53 10.95 -21.76 3.59
CA LYS A 53 11.99 -22.03 2.58
C LYS A 53 11.91 -21.09 1.38
N ASN A 54 10.85 -20.31 1.29
CA ASN A 54 10.51 -19.55 0.07
C ASN A 54 10.05 -18.12 0.36
N THR A 55 10.07 -17.71 1.62
CA THR A 55 9.67 -16.36 2.03
C THR A 55 10.86 -15.68 2.68
N LEU A 56 11.22 -14.51 2.18
CA LEU A 56 12.26 -13.64 2.73
C LEU A 56 11.59 -12.44 3.41
N GLU A 57 12.14 -12.00 4.53
CA GLU A 57 11.78 -10.76 5.21
C GLU A 57 12.94 -9.77 5.06
N LEU A 58 12.61 -8.58 4.53
CA LEU A 58 13.52 -7.46 4.36
C LEU A 58 13.17 -6.40 5.40
N TYR A 59 14.12 -6.10 6.26
CA TYR A 59 14.03 -5.03 7.25
C TYR A 59 14.91 -3.87 6.82
N LEU A 60 14.31 -2.68 6.75
CA LEU A 60 15.02 -1.45 6.44
C LEU A 60 14.91 -0.51 7.65
N ASP A 61 15.80 0.48 7.68
CA ASP A 61 15.70 1.56 8.65
C ASP A 61 14.41 2.38 8.46
N GLY A 62 14.07 3.18 9.46
CA GLY A 62 12.84 3.98 9.44
C GLY A 62 11.54 3.18 9.67
N GLY A 63 11.63 1.88 9.99
CA GLY A 63 10.47 1.05 10.33
C GLY A 63 9.81 0.35 9.14
N TRP A 64 10.45 0.35 7.98
CA TRP A 64 9.96 -0.34 6.80
C TRP A 64 10.31 -1.83 6.82
N GLN A 65 9.32 -2.67 6.56
CA GLN A 65 9.48 -4.12 6.55
C GLN A 65 8.64 -4.74 5.44
N PHE A 66 9.25 -5.61 4.64
CA PHE A 66 8.61 -6.26 3.51
C PHE A 66 8.81 -7.78 3.58
N SER A 67 7.75 -8.53 3.29
CA SER A 67 7.80 -9.97 3.07
C SER A 67 7.76 -10.26 1.57
N PHE A 68 8.75 -11.01 1.09
CA PHE A 68 8.88 -11.47 -0.29
C PHE A 68 8.64 -12.97 -0.33
N ARG A 69 7.51 -13.39 -0.89
CA ARG A 69 7.27 -14.81 -1.16
C ARG A 69 7.63 -15.13 -2.61
N ILE A 70 8.56 -16.05 -2.77
CA ILE A 70 9.03 -16.55 -4.04
C ILE A 70 8.36 -17.89 -4.31
N TYR A 71 7.69 -18.02 -5.45
CA TYR A 71 7.09 -19.30 -5.84
C TYR A 71 7.21 -19.54 -7.35
N ASN A 72 7.26 -20.82 -7.74
CA ASN A 72 7.21 -21.22 -9.14
C ASN A 72 5.81 -20.92 -9.69
N ALA A 73 5.76 -20.29 -10.86
CA ALA A 73 4.49 -19.90 -11.48
C ALA A 73 3.79 -21.05 -12.21
N SER A 74 4.43 -22.22 -12.35
CA SER A 74 3.94 -23.36 -13.13
C SER A 74 3.97 -24.68 -12.35
N THR A 75 3.00 -25.56 -12.63
CA THR A 75 2.98 -26.96 -12.18
C THR A 75 3.81 -27.88 -13.10
N LYS A 76 4.15 -27.42 -14.31
CA LYS A 76 5.10 -28.05 -15.22
C LYS A 76 6.49 -27.45 -14.99
N VAL A 77 7.54 -28.20 -15.32
CA VAL A 77 8.94 -27.72 -15.21
C VAL A 77 9.18 -26.68 -16.29
N GLU A 78 8.86 -25.44 -15.96
CA GLU A 78 9.00 -24.27 -16.82
C GLU A 78 9.68 -23.16 -16.01
N SER A 79 10.63 -22.44 -16.60
CA SER A 79 11.34 -21.37 -15.93
C SER A 79 10.41 -20.17 -15.74
N SER A 80 9.67 -20.15 -14.64
CA SER A 80 8.73 -19.08 -14.34
C SER A 80 8.75 -18.76 -12.84
N LEU A 81 9.08 -17.53 -12.49
CA LEU A 81 9.26 -17.07 -11.11
C LEU A 81 8.25 -15.97 -10.82
N LYS A 82 7.38 -16.18 -9.83
CA LYS A 82 6.46 -15.16 -9.33
C LYS A 82 6.97 -14.63 -7.99
N PHE A 83 6.94 -13.31 -7.86
CA PHE A 83 7.29 -12.59 -6.66
C PHE A 83 6.03 -11.94 -6.11
N ASP A 84 5.68 -12.28 -4.88
CA ASP A 84 4.60 -11.67 -4.10
C ASP A 84 5.24 -10.85 -2.98
N ILE A 85 4.98 -9.54 -2.98
CA ILE A 85 5.60 -8.58 -2.06
C ILE A 85 4.50 -8.00 -1.18
N GLN A 86 4.68 -8.12 0.14
CA GLN A 86 3.74 -7.59 1.13
C GLN A 86 4.46 -6.66 2.09
N ILE A 87 3.88 -5.49 2.38
CA ILE A 87 4.33 -4.66 3.50
C ILE A 87 3.84 -5.34 4.79
N ILE A 88 4.77 -5.66 5.68
CA ILE A 88 4.48 -6.27 6.99
C ILE A 88 4.79 -5.31 8.15
N GLY A 89 5.47 -4.21 7.86
CA GLY A 89 5.77 -3.14 8.81
C GLY A 89 5.99 -1.83 8.07
N MET A 90 5.45 -0.75 8.63
CA MET A 90 5.53 0.59 8.06
C MET A 90 5.88 1.61 9.14
N PRO A 91 6.51 2.74 8.77
CA PRO A 91 6.72 3.85 9.68
C PRO A 91 5.40 4.34 10.29
N THR A 92 5.44 4.84 11.54
CA THR A 92 4.25 5.41 12.23
C THR A 92 3.71 6.68 11.58
N THR A 93 4.47 7.26 10.66
CA THR A 93 4.08 8.41 9.83
C THR A 93 3.16 8.03 8.68
N ILE A 94 2.99 6.75 8.35
CA ILE A 94 2.03 6.32 7.33
C ILE A 94 0.65 6.18 7.96
N ILE A 95 -0.33 6.86 7.37
CA ILE A 95 -1.74 6.80 7.77
C ILE A 95 -2.49 5.93 6.75
N SER A 96 -3.08 4.83 7.22
CA SER A 96 -3.98 3.99 6.42
C SER A 96 -5.43 4.41 6.65
N ILE A 97 -6.17 4.63 5.57
CA ILE A 97 -7.61 4.91 5.60
C ILE A 97 -8.31 3.76 4.90
N ASP A 98 -8.81 2.82 5.70
CA ASP A 98 -9.49 1.63 5.20
C ASP A 98 -11.01 1.84 5.20
N CYS A 99 -11.61 1.88 4.01
CA CYS A 99 -13.06 1.86 3.84
C CYS A 99 -13.49 0.50 3.32
N ARG A 100 -14.26 -0.24 4.12
CA ARG A 100 -14.86 -1.51 3.67
C ARG A 100 -16.08 -1.20 2.81
N TRP A 101 -16.15 -1.85 1.64
CA TRP A 101 -17.36 -1.80 0.81
C TRP A 101 -18.53 -2.43 1.58
N SER A 102 -19.50 -1.61 1.98
CA SER A 102 -20.79 -2.06 2.49
C SER A 102 -21.68 -2.39 1.29
N GLY A 103 -21.55 -3.59 0.75
CA GLY A 103 -22.43 -4.06 -0.31
C GLY A 103 -23.85 -4.23 0.23
N GLU A 104 -24.69 -3.21 0.08
CA GLU A 104 -26.13 -3.41 -0.05
C GLU A 104 -26.45 -3.30 -1.55
N MET A 105 -26.98 -4.41 -2.09
CA MET A 105 -27.74 -4.41 -3.34
C MET A 105 -29.12 -3.80 -3.10
#